data_AF-A0A284RMM2-F1
#
_entry.id   AF-A0A284RMM2-F1
#
_cell.length_a   1.000
_cell.length_b   1.000
_cell.length_c   1.000
_cell.angle_alpha   90.00
_cell.angle_beta   90.00
_cell.angle_gamma   90.00
#
_symmetry.space_group_name_H-M   'P 1'
#
loop_
_entity.id
_entity.type
_entity.pdbx_description
1 polymer ?
#
loop_
_entity_poly.entity_id
_entity_poly.type
_entity_poly.pdbx_seq_one_letter_code
_entity_poly.pdbx_strand_id
1 'polypeptide(L)'
;MFMAYLVIATLAFVLSGYPQLLVALGVMGMHVSWPYRVSLTFYLLIYILSAVLCLAVGVMCVWHLAAISAAETSVESQDHEVYKRVARNRGEEFINSYDLGRRKNLKLFFNLEEYPIYTLIIPLRLQPYTDGRSWARKDGYEEHGGIRRGEELTDDDDE
;
A
#
# COMPACT_ATOMS: atom_id res chain seq x y z
N MET A 1 5.37 3.56 -4.29
CA MET A 1 6.86 3.59 -4.39
C MET A 1 7.55 3.98 -3.09
N PHE A 2 7.30 5.17 -2.55
CA PHE A 2 7.91 5.63 -1.28
C PHE A 2 7.87 4.57 -0.15
N MET A 3 6.69 4.04 0.16
CA MET A 3 6.51 3.04 1.23
C MET A 3 7.40 1.80 1.03
N ALA A 4 7.48 1.28 -0.20
CA ALA A 4 8.27 0.10 -0.51
C ALA A 4 9.77 0.34 -0.26
N TYR A 5 10.32 1.48 -0.70
CA TYR A 5 11.72 1.81 -0.41
C TYR A 5 11.97 1.99 1.07
N LEU A 6 11.07 2.65 1.79
CA LEU A 6 11.22 2.89 3.21
C LEU A 6 11.25 1.56 3.99
N VAL A 7 10.36 0.63 3.65
CA VAL A 7 10.33 -0.72 4.24
C VAL A 7 11.60 -1.50 3.89
N ILE A 8 12.04 -1.50 2.63
CA ILE A 8 13.27 -2.20 2.23
C ILE A 8 14.50 -1.62 2.94
N ALA A 9 14.61 -0.29 3.01
CA ALA A 9 15.74 0.37 3.66
C ALA A 9 15.78 0.11 5.16
N THR A 10 14.63 0.22 5.85
CA THR A 10 14.54 -0.05 7.29
C THR A 10 14.75 -1.53 7.60
N LEU A 11 14.22 -2.44 6.79
CA LEU A 11 14.47 -3.88 6.92
C LEU A 11 15.95 -4.21 6.72
N ALA A 12 16.59 -3.67 5.68
CA ALA A 12 18.01 -3.88 5.44
C ALA A 12 18.87 -3.36 6.61
N PHE A 13 18.51 -2.21 7.19
CA PHE A 13 19.19 -1.68 8.38
C PHE A 13 19.01 -2.59 9.59
N VAL A 14 17.79 -3.06 9.85
CA VAL A 14 17.49 -3.96 10.99
C VAL A 14 18.22 -5.30 10.84
N LEU A 15 18.20 -5.91 9.65
CA LEU A 15 18.85 -7.18 9.39
C LEU A 15 20.38 -7.08 9.49
N SER A 16 20.97 -6.04 8.89
CA SER A 16 22.43 -5.84 8.94
C SER A 16 22.94 -5.38 10.31
N GLY A 17 22.11 -4.67 11.09
CA GLY A 17 22.42 -4.18 12.44
C GLY A 17 22.12 -5.17 13.57
N TYR A 18 21.51 -6.32 13.28
CA TYR A 18 21.13 -7.29 14.31
C TYR A 18 22.33 -7.78 15.17
N PRO A 19 23.52 -8.11 14.61
CA PRO A 19 24.68 -8.47 15.42
C PRO A 19 25.13 -7.34 16.36
N GLN A 20 25.13 -6.09 15.87
CA GLN A 20 25.53 -4.91 16.63
C GLN A 20 24.52 -4.58 17.73
N LEU A 21 23.24 -4.90 17.53
CA LEU A 21 22.23 -4.84 18.60
C LEU A 21 22.57 -5.79 19.74
N LEU A 22 22.95 -7.04 19.45
CA LEU A 22 23.30 -8.02 20.49
C LEU A 22 24.54 -7.60 21.29
N VAL A 23 25.50 -6.95 20.64
CA VAL A 23 26.66 -6.34 21.30
C VAL A 23 26.22 -5.13 22.13
N ALA A 24 25.35 -4.27 21.60
CA ALA A 24 24.84 -3.09 22.30
C ALA A 24 24.05 -3.45 23.57
N LEU A 25 23.33 -4.58 23.55
CA LEU A 25 22.58 -5.11 24.70
C LEU A 25 23.44 -5.90 25.69
N GLY A 26 24.74 -6.07 25.41
CA GLY A 26 25.67 -6.80 26.28
C GLY A 26 25.48 -8.33 26.28
N VAL A 27 24.63 -8.87 25.40
CA VAL A 27 24.32 -10.30 25.31
C VAL A 27 25.52 -11.11 24.81
N MET A 28 26.32 -10.52 23.93
CA MET A 28 27.45 -11.18 23.25
C MET A 28 28.83 -10.90 23.87
N GLY A 29 28.89 -10.28 25.05
CA GLY A 29 30.16 -10.06 25.76
C GLY A 29 30.07 -8.96 26.80
N MET A 30 30.24 -9.34 28.07
CA MET A 30 30.14 -8.48 29.26
C MET A 30 31.21 -7.36 29.32
N HIS A 31 32.19 -7.34 28.40
CA HIS A 31 33.36 -6.46 28.42
C HIS A 31 33.80 -5.94 27.03
N VAL A 32 32.89 -5.86 26.05
CA VAL A 32 33.24 -5.23 24.76
C VAL A 32 32.98 -3.73 24.84
N SER A 33 34.05 -2.93 24.86
CA SER A 33 33.93 -1.47 24.70
C SER A 33 33.38 -1.18 23.30
N TRP A 34 32.34 -0.34 23.23
CA TRP A 34 31.64 -0.04 21.97
C TRP A 34 32.61 0.57 20.93
N PRO A 35 32.95 -0.13 19.84
CA PRO A 35 34.04 0.28 18.95
C PRO A 35 33.60 1.21 17.81
N TYR A 36 32.30 1.55 17.74
CA TYR A 36 31.73 2.32 16.64
C TYR A 36 31.66 3.81 16.95
N ARG A 37 31.67 4.64 15.90
CA ARG A 37 31.64 6.11 16.01
C ARG A 37 30.33 6.65 16.57
N VAL A 38 29.21 5.99 16.27
CA VAL A 38 27.88 6.39 16.74
C VAL A 38 27.78 6.03 18.22
N SER A 39 27.18 6.87 19.06
CA SER A 39 26.99 6.50 20.47
C SER A 39 26.04 5.30 20.60
N LEU A 40 26.24 4.49 21.64
CA LEU A 40 25.38 3.35 21.95
C LEU A 40 23.89 3.75 21.98
N THR A 41 23.57 4.86 22.67
CA THR A 41 22.20 5.35 22.81
C THR A 41 21.58 5.72 21.46
N PHE A 42 22.30 6.46 20.61
CA PHE A 42 21.78 6.84 19.30
C PHE A 42 21.57 5.62 18.40
N TYR A 43 22.48 4.65 18.43
CA TYR A 43 22.33 3.42 17.69
C TYR A 43 21.06 2.67 18.08
N LEU A 44 20.82 2.46 19.38
CA LEU A 44 19.63 1.77 19.88
C LEU A 44 18.34 2.50 19.49
N LEU A 45 18.30 3.83 19.60
CA LEU A 45 17.14 4.63 19.22
C LEU A 45 16.82 4.49 17.72
N ILE A 46 17.84 4.60 16.85
CA ILE A 46 17.67 4.45 15.39
C ILE A 46 17.24 3.03 15.04
N TYR A 47 17.79 2.02 15.72
CA TYR A 47 17.43 0.61 15.52
C TYR A 47 15.96 0.34 15.87
N ILE A 48 15.51 0.77 17.05
CA ILE A 48 14.12 0.60 17.48
C ILE A 48 13.19 1.36 16.53
N LEU A 49 13.52 2.60 16.18
CA LEU A 49 12.74 3.41 15.24
C LEU A 49 12.62 2.70 13.89
N SER A 50 13.72 2.18 13.34
CA SER A 50 13.73 1.48 12.06
C SER A 50 12.90 0.19 12.11
N ALA A 51 12.99 -0.57 13.21
CA ALA A 51 12.20 -1.78 13.39
C ALA A 51 10.68 -1.49 13.45
N VAL A 52 10.29 -0.46 14.21
CA VAL A 52 8.89 -0.03 14.30
C VAL A 52 8.38 0.49 12.96
N LEU A 53 9.16 1.32 12.26
CA LEU A 53 8.81 1.83 10.94
C LEU A 53 8.67 0.71 9.90
N CYS A 54 9.59 -0.26 9.90
CA CYS A 54 9.53 -1.41 9.00
C CYS A 54 8.22 -2.18 9.17
N LEU A 55 7.79 -2.41 10.42
CA LEU A 55 6.54 -3.12 10.71
C LEU A 55 5.31 -2.27 10.34
N ALA A 56 5.23 -1.04 10.85
CA ALA A 56 4.06 -0.17 10.67
C ALA A 56 3.83 0.19 9.19
N VAL A 57 4.87 0.67 8.51
CA VAL A 57 4.79 1.02 7.09
C VAL A 57 4.67 -0.24 6.23
N GLY A 58 5.23 -1.37 6.66
CA GLY A 58 5.07 -2.66 6.00
C GLY A 58 3.62 -3.09 5.90
N VAL A 59 2.89 -3.05 7.03
CA VAL A 59 1.45 -3.35 7.07
C VAL A 59 0.66 -2.40 6.18
N MET A 60 0.91 -1.09 6.27
CA MET A 60 0.26 -0.11 5.39
C MET A 60 0.56 -0.37 3.91
N CYS A 61 1.79 -0.73 3.55
CA CYS A 61 2.16 -1.04 2.18
C CYS A 61 1.41 -2.26 1.64
N VAL A 62 1.27 -3.32 2.45
CA VAL A 62 0.50 -4.51 2.07
C VAL A 62 -0.98 -4.17 1.89
N TRP A 63 -1.55 -3.36 2.78
CA TRP A 63 -2.93 -2.89 2.67
C TRP A 63 -3.17 -2.12 1.36
N HIS A 64 -2.28 -1.17 1.03
CA HIS A 64 -2.37 -0.43 -0.23
C HIS A 64 -2.19 -1.33 -1.46
N LEU A 65 -1.32 -2.33 -1.42
CA LEU A 65 -1.19 -3.29 -2.52
C LEU A 65 -2.48 -4.12 -2.70
N ALA A 66 -3.14 -4.50 -1.61
CA ALA A 66 -4.42 -5.19 -1.66
C ALA A 66 -5.51 -4.30 -2.27
N ALA A 67 -5.60 -3.03 -1.84
CA ALA A 67 -6.55 -2.06 -2.38
C ALA A 67 -6.33 -1.80 -3.88
N ILE A 68 -5.07 -1.60 -4.31
CA ILE A 68 -4.73 -1.46 -5.74
C ILE A 68 -5.13 -2.72 -6.51
N SER A 69 -4.94 -3.91 -5.94
CA SER A 69 -5.34 -5.16 -6.59
C SER A 69 -6.86 -5.32 -6.72
N ALA A 70 -7.64 -4.66 -5.87
CA ALA A 70 -9.10 -4.61 -5.96
C ALA A 70 -9.62 -3.44 -6.82
N ALA A 71 -8.73 -2.57 -7.31
CA ALA A 71 -9.06 -1.30 -7.96
C ALA A 71 -9.98 -0.42 -7.09
N GLU A 72 -9.60 -0.27 -5.82
CA GLU A 72 -10.33 0.58 -4.86
C GLU A 72 -9.38 1.60 -4.22
N THR A 73 -9.85 2.82 -4.01
CA THR A 73 -9.19 3.81 -3.13
C THR A 73 -9.54 3.58 -1.66
N SER A 74 -8.81 4.21 -0.74
CA SER A 74 -9.10 4.04 0.70
C SER A 74 -10.47 4.59 1.10
N VAL A 75 -10.93 5.66 0.44
CA VAL A 75 -12.28 6.22 0.66
C VAL A 75 -13.31 5.25 0.10
N GLU A 76 -13.16 4.85 -1.16
CA GLU A 76 -14.06 3.87 -1.81
C GLU A 76 -14.15 2.56 -1.03
N SER A 77 -13.06 2.06 -0.44
CA SER A 77 -13.08 0.82 0.34
C SER A 77 -14.02 0.89 1.55
N GLN A 78 -14.16 2.07 2.18
CA GLN A 78 -15.10 2.27 3.28
C GLN A 78 -16.54 2.29 2.75
N ASP A 79 -16.78 2.96 1.63
CA ASP A 79 -18.10 3.04 1.02
C ASP A 79 -18.56 1.67 0.48
N HIS A 80 -17.65 0.93 -0.14
CA HIS A 80 -17.87 -0.44 -0.60
C HIS A 80 -18.25 -1.38 0.53
N GLU A 81 -17.74 -1.21 1.75
CA GLU A 81 -18.17 -2.02 2.90
C GLU A 81 -19.65 -1.77 3.23
N VAL A 82 -20.11 -0.51 3.11
CA VAL A 82 -21.51 -0.14 3.29
C VAL A 82 -22.35 -0.72 2.15
N TYR A 83 -21.94 -0.54 0.89
CA TYR A 83 -22.68 -1.07 -0.26
C TYR A 83 -22.78 -2.60 -0.24
N LYS A 84 -21.69 -3.31 0.09
CA LYS A 84 -21.69 -4.77 0.27
C LYS A 84 -22.70 -5.21 1.33
N ARG A 85 -22.90 -4.42 2.40
CA ARG A 85 -23.91 -4.69 3.42
C ARG A 85 -25.34 -4.44 2.91
N VAL A 86 -25.56 -3.33 2.22
CA VAL A 86 -26.88 -2.98 1.65
C VAL A 86 -27.32 -3.99 0.58
N ALA A 87 -26.42 -4.34 -0.35
CA ALA A 87 -26.68 -5.34 -1.38
C ALA A 87 -27.00 -6.72 -0.77
N ARG A 88 -26.19 -7.15 0.22
CA ARG A 88 -26.41 -8.42 0.93
C ARG A 88 -27.77 -8.47 1.63
N ASN A 89 -28.21 -7.36 2.25
CA ASN A 89 -29.54 -7.30 2.88
C ASN A 89 -30.69 -7.48 1.88
N ARG A 90 -30.44 -7.24 0.59
CA ARG A 90 -31.41 -7.41 -0.50
C ARG A 90 -31.28 -8.75 -1.22
N GLY A 91 -30.28 -9.56 -0.86
CA GLY A 91 -29.93 -10.78 -1.59
C GLY A 91 -29.21 -10.53 -2.93
N GLU A 92 -28.70 -9.32 -3.14
CA GLU A 92 -27.89 -8.95 -4.31
C GLU A 92 -26.39 -8.95 -3.94
N GLU A 93 -25.51 -9.10 -4.93
CA GLU A 93 -24.06 -9.02 -4.75
C GLU A 93 -23.54 -7.69 -5.28
N PHE A 94 -22.75 -6.99 -4.47
CA PHE A 94 -22.06 -5.77 -4.90
C PHE A 94 -20.87 -6.13 -5.81
N ILE A 95 -20.84 -5.54 -7.00
CA ILE A 95 -19.78 -5.74 -7.99
C ILE A 95 -19.07 -4.41 -8.23
N ASN A 96 -17.77 -4.36 -7.92
CA ASN A 96 -16.94 -3.21 -8.26
C ASN A 96 -16.78 -3.13 -9.80
N SER A 97 -17.24 -2.04 -10.40
CA SER A 97 -17.16 -1.79 -11.84
C SER A 97 -15.73 -1.48 -12.29
N TYR A 98 -14.87 -1.00 -11.40
CA TYR A 98 -13.45 -0.70 -11.68
C TYR A 98 -12.53 -1.92 -11.50
N ASP A 99 -13.02 -3.02 -10.90
CA ASP A 99 -12.22 -4.24 -10.76
C ASP A 99 -12.16 -5.04 -12.07
N LEU A 100 -11.04 -4.91 -12.78
CA LEU A 100 -10.73 -5.66 -14.00
C LEU A 100 -9.96 -6.97 -13.73
N GLY A 101 -9.79 -7.32 -12.45
CA GLY A 101 -9.02 -8.45 -11.97
C GLY A 101 -7.63 -8.05 -11.45
N ARG A 102 -7.21 -8.68 -10.34
CA ARG A 102 -5.99 -8.36 -9.57
C ARG A 102 -4.73 -8.06 -10.39
N ARG A 103 -4.42 -8.90 -11.38
CA ARG A 103 -3.23 -8.72 -12.22
C ARG A 103 -3.38 -7.55 -13.19
N LYS A 104 -4.58 -7.33 -13.74
CA LYS A 104 -4.86 -6.25 -14.67
C LYS A 104 -4.87 -4.90 -13.94
N ASN A 105 -5.49 -4.84 -12.76
CA ASN A 105 -5.50 -3.64 -11.92
C ASN A 105 -4.09 -3.19 -11.53
N LEU A 106 -3.22 -4.13 -11.12
CA LEU A 106 -1.82 -3.82 -10.82
C LEU A 106 -1.05 -3.31 -12.04
N LYS A 107 -1.23 -3.95 -13.21
CA LYS A 107 -0.60 -3.48 -14.46
C LYS A 107 -1.07 -2.08 -14.85
N LEU A 108 -2.37 -1.81 -14.68
CA LEU A 108 -2.99 -0.52 -14.99
C LEU A 108 -2.48 0.58 -14.05
N PHE A 109 -2.47 0.33 -12.75
CA PHE A 109 -1.99 1.28 -11.74
C PHE A 109 -0.53 1.66 -11.95
N PHE A 110 0.32 0.69 -12.27
CA PHE A 110 1.74 0.93 -12.54
C PHE A 110 2.04 1.28 -14.01
N ASN A 111 1.01 1.36 -14.86
CA ASN A 111 1.09 1.58 -16.30
C ASN A 111 2.21 0.75 -16.98
N LEU A 112 2.23 -0.55 -16.71
CA LEU A 112 3.26 -1.48 -17.19
C LEU A 112 3.10 -1.87 -18.68
N GLU A 113 2.05 -1.39 -19.34
CA GLU A 113 1.85 -1.58 -20.79
C GLU A 113 2.62 -0.52 -21.59
N GLU A 114 2.65 0.71 -21.09
CA GLU A 114 3.37 1.82 -21.71
C GLU A 114 4.81 1.92 -21.20
N TYR A 115 5.05 1.56 -19.93
CA TYR A 115 6.36 1.69 -19.29
C TYR A 115 7.00 0.34 -18.94
N PRO A 116 8.33 0.21 -19.13
CA PRO A 116 9.07 -1.00 -18.78
C PRO A 116 9.19 -1.21 -17.26
N ILE A 117 9.33 -2.46 -16.82
CA ILE A 117 9.31 -2.86 -15.40
C ILE A 117 10.32 -2.12 -14.51
N TYR A 118 11.44 -1.64 -15.04
CA TYR A 118 12.44 -0.89 -14.25
C TYR A 118 11.90 0.43 -13.67
N THR A 119 10.79 0.95 -14.19
CA THR A 119 10.10 2.11 -13.62
C THR A 119 9.53 1.85 -12.23
N LEU A 120 9.32 0.59 -11.86
CA LEU A 120 8.99 0.18 -10.50
C LEU A 120 10.19 0.26 -9.54
N ILE A 121 11.41 0.47 -10.04
CA ILE A 121 12.63 0.49 -9.22
C ILE A 121 13.27 1.88 -9.22
N ILE A 122 12.85 2.79 -10.09
CA ILE A 122 13.33 4.16 -10.13
C ILE A 122 12.13 5.09 -9.98
N PRO A 123 12.09 5.98 -8.97
CA PRO A 123 10.98 6.92 -8.78
C PRO A 123 11.04 8.04 -9.83
N LEU A 124 10.67 7.70 -11.07
CA LEU A 124 10.51 8.65 -12.16
C LEU A 124 9.11 9.24 -12.11
N ARG A 125 8.97 10.51 -12.54
CA ARG A 125 7.65 11.07 -12.82
C ARG A 125 7.17 10.49 -14.13
N LEU A 126 6.20 9.60 -14.05
CA LEU A 126 5.55 8.97 -15.19
C LEU A 126 4.12 9.44 -15.27
N GLN A 127 3.61 9.57 -16.48
CA GLN A 127 2.20 9.89 -16.65
C GLN A 127 1.37 8.65 -16.24
N PRO A 128 0.35 8.84 -15.39
CA PRO A 128 -0.60 7.77 -15.12
C PRO A 128 -1.31 7.36 -16.43
N TYR A 129 -1.87 6.16 -16.46
CA TYR A 129 -2.52 5.63 -17.66
C TYR A 129 -3.76 6.45 -18.10
N THR A 130 -4.31 7.30 -17.22
CA THR A 130 -5.51 8.09 -17.46
C THR A 130 -5.36 9.54 -16.98
N ASP A 131 -6.28 10.40 -17.42
CA ASP A 131 -6.39 11.82 -17.07
C ASP A 131 -6.95 12.09 -15.66
N GLY A 132 -7.37 11.05 -14.96
CA GLY A 132 -7.94 11.09 -13.61
C GLY A 132 -9.45 11.37 -13.58
N ARG A 133 -10.08 11.59 -14.73
CA ARG A 133 -11.54 11.79 -14.86
C ARG A 133 -12.24 10.56 -15.37
N SER A 134 -11.58 9.78 -16.21
CA SER A 134 -12.10 8.54 -16.77
C SER A 134 -11.25 7.36 -16.32
N TRP A 135 -11.88 6.24 -16.00
CA TRP A 135 -11.17 5.02 -15.58
C TRP A 135 -11.72 3.83 -16.36
N ALA A 136 -10.87 2.85 -16.65
CA ALA A 136 -11.30 1.65 -17.36
C ALA A 136 -12.29 0.85 -16.49
N ARG A 137 -13.46 0.54 -17.05
CA ARG A 137 -14.52 -0.21 -16.38
C ARG A 137 -14.65 -1.62 -16.95
N LYS A 138 -15.24 -2.50 -16.15
CA LYS A 138 -15.57 -3.88 -16.54
C LYS A 138 -16.64 -3.87 -17.64
N ASP A 139 -16.50 -4.74 -18.63
CA ASP A 139 -17.44 -4.83 -19.75
C ASP A 139 -18.88 -5.04 -19.25
N GLY A 140 -19.80 -4.18 -19.70
CA GLY A 140 -21.21 -4.21 -19.32
C GLY A 140 -21.57 -3.45 -18.04
N TYR A 141 -20.63 -2.76 -17.40
CA TYR A 141 -20.87 -1.94 -16.21
C TYR A 141 -20.47 -0.48 -16.45
N GLU A 142 -21.47 0.40 -16.55
CA GLU A 142 -21.27 1.86 -16.48
C GLU A 142 -21.25 2.36 -15.03
N GLU A 143 -21.99 1.70 -14.15
CA GLU A 143 -22.07 1.99 -12.71
C GLU A 143 -21.74 0.71 -11.91
N HIS A 144 -21.54 0.85 -10.60
CA HIS A 144 -21.31 -0.30 -9.73
C HIS A 144 -22.51 -1.27 -9.74
N GLY A 145 -22.24 -2.57 -9.87
CA GLY A 145 -23.31 -3.58 -9.86
C GLY A 145 -23.86 -3.79 -8.45
N GLY A 146 -25.18 -3.95 -8.33
CA GLY A 146 -25.85 -4.21 -7.04
C GLY A 146 -26.13 -2.96 -6.20
N ILE A 147 -25.93 -1.77 -6.76
CA ILE A 147 -26.36 -0.48 -6.21
C ILE A 147 -27.48 0.07 -7.11
N ARG A 148 -28.54 0.62 -6.51
CA ARG A 148 -29.58 1.33 -7.27
C ARG A 148 -29.28 2.82 -7.29
N ARG A 149 -29.71 3.51 -8.35
CA ARG A 149 -29.55 4.96 -8.49
C ARG A 149 -30.11 5.70 -7.26
N GLY A 150 -29.28 6.50 -6.59
CA GLY A 150 -29.59 7.18 -5.32
C GLY A 150 -29.16 6.43 -4.04
N GLU A 151 -28.50 5.28 -4.17
CA GLU A 151 -27.84 4.58 -3.04
C GLU A 151 -26.32 4.75 -3.05
N GLU A 152 -25.80 5.46 -4.04
CA GLU A 152 -24.42 5.91 -4.07
C GLU A 152 -24.25 7.00 -3.00
N LEU A 153 -23.31 6.80 -2.09
CA LEU A 153 -23.00 7.71 -0.99
C LEU A 153 -22.28 8.97 -1.48
N THR A 154 -21.59 8.85 -2.62
CA THR A 154 -21.12 9.97 -3.42
C THR A 154 -22.24 10.36 -4.37
N ASP A 155 -23.22 11.09 -3.86
CA ASP A 155 -24.11 11.84 -4.75
C ASP A 155 -23.25 12.82 -5.54
N ASP A 156 -23.46 12.88 -6.85
CA ASP A 156 -23.01 14.01 -7.64
C ASP A 156 -23.64 15.26 -6.99
N ASP A 157 -22.82 16.11 -6.39
CA ASP A 157 -23.19 17.48 -6.05
C ASP A 157 -23.42 18.26 -7.36
N ASP A 158 -24.44 17.92 -8.15
CA ASP A 158 -24.81 18.69 -9.35
C ASP A 158 -26.33 18.63 -9.62
N GLU A 159 -26.95 19.78 -9.32
CA GLU A 159 -28.21 20.29 -9.88
C GLU A 159 -28.05 20.65 -11.38
#